data_AF-A0A8K0QZ99-F1
#
_entry.id   AF-A0A8K0QZ99-F1
#
_cell.length_a   1.000
_cell.length_b   1.000
_cell.length_c   1.000
_cell.angle_alpha   90.00
_cell.angle_beta   90.00
_cell.angle_gamma   90.00
#
_symmetry.space_group_name_H-M   'P 1'
#
loop_
_entity.id
_entity.type
_entity.pdbx_description
1 polymer ?
#
loop_
_entity_poly.entity_id
_entity_poly.type
_entity_poly.pdbx_seq_one_letter_code
_entity_poly.pdbx_strand_id
1 'polypeptide(L)'
;MWDEAKNPYMSPKDRRRNRAELADIEQELAALGDVFRNRFRYDVKKIWKIPDDNSTAQKLLNGKLRRLDDKHGQEGSLLIILYGGHGVDTRSVKGRDDDDYRWAASKSGHSATVHWSEIQASLKLCEADCLVVVDCCYSGSTITRGGARTITEILAASTRESPSYSGARAYSKLLKKILTSTNLPCSVKDIHEEMLAASRLNPAVQNPNVLLATPDHGWVGNSLDRSIRLKPLPDPDSAPEATITTDNPQKARMFIEIELELDDSQDTSIATEQWQRWFTDRLPPASVLHLQFHTVADIYSKMMKETCED
;
A
#
# COMPACT_ATOMS: atom_id res chain seq x y z
N MET A 1 -8.15 -11.30 24.53
CA MET A 1 -9.60 -11.57 24.61
C MET A 1 -10.23 -10.22 24.89
N TRP A 2 -11.16 -9.75 24.06
CA TRP A 2 -11.84 -8.48 24.31
C TRP A 2 -12.58 -8.61 25.64
N ASP A 3 -12.15 -7.92 26.69
CA ASP A 3 -12.81 -7.99 27.98
C ASP A 3 -14.04 -7.07 27.95
N GLU A 4 -15.16 -7.65 27.56
CA GLU A 4 -16.44 -7.01 27.22
C GLU A 4 -17.12 -6.28 28.40
N ALA A 5 -16.58 -6.39 29.62
CA ALA A 5 -17.23 -5.95 30.85
C ALA A 5 -16.99 -4.47 31.20
N LYS A 6 -16.10 -3.73 30.51
CA LYS A 6 -15.57 -2.46 31.06
C LYS A 6 -15.62 -1.22 30.15
N ASN A 7 -16.44 -1.18 29.09
CA ASN A 7 -16.69 0.09 28.39
C ASN A 7 -18.03 0.72 28.84
N PRO A 8 -18.04 1.56 29.91
CA PRO A 8 -19.27 2.17 30.44
C PRO A 8 -19.92 3.15 29.45
N TYR A 9 -19.25 3.50 28.36
CA TYR A 9 -19.69 4.53 27.42
C TYR A 9 -20.44 3.97 26.19
N MET A 10 -20.59 2.65 26.06
CA MET A 10 -21.35 2.03 24.97
C MET A 10 -22.66 1.40 25.46
N SER A 11 -23.78 1.73 24.81
CA SER A 11 -25.06 1.07 25.08
C SER A 11 -25.01 -0.42 24.72
N PRO A 12 -25.83 -1.28 25.34
CA PRO A 12 -25.89 -2.71 24.99
C PRO A 12 -26.17 -2.95 23.49
N LYS A 13 -26.99 -2.09 22.86
CA LYS A 13 -27.30 -2.16 21.43
C LYS A 13 -26.07 -1.88 20.56
N ASP A 14 -25.29 -0.85 20.93
CA ASP A 14 -24.08 -0.48 20.20
C ASP A 14 -22.99 -1.53 20.38
N ARG A 15 -22.89 -2.15 21.56
CA ARG A 15 -21.98 -3.29 21.80
C ARG A 15 -22.30 -4.47 20.89
N ARG A 16 -23.59 -4.81 20.74
CA ARG A 16 -24.02 -5.89 19.84
C ARG A 16 -23.68 -5.59 18.38
N ARG A 17 -23.92 -4.35 17.94
CA ARG A 17 -23.60 -3.91 16.57
C ARG A 17 -22.08 -3.96 16.31
N ASN A 18 -21.29 -3.41 17.23
CA ASN A 18 -19.83 -3.43 17.12
C ASN A 18 -19.28 -4.86 17.08
N ARG A 19 -19.85 -5.79 17.86
CA ARG A 19 -19.47 -7.21 17.84
C ARG A 19 -19.71 -7.84 16.47
N ALA A 20 -20.88 -7.60 15.88
CA ALA A 20 -21.22 -8.14 14.56
C ALA A 20 -20.28 -7.57 13.48
N GLU A 21 -20.06 -6.26 13.49
CA GLU A 21 -19.17 -5.58 12.53
C GLU A 21 -17.72 -6.10 12.64
N LEU A 22 -17.18 -6.25 13.85
CA LEU A 22 -15.84 -6.81 14.04
C LEU A 22 -15.74 -8.28 13.62
N ALA A 23 -16.80 -9.07 13.77
CA ALA A 23 -16.84 -10.45 13.31
C ALA A 23 -16.83 -10.54 11.78
N ASP A 24 -17.57 -9.65 11.10
CA ASP A 24 -17.57 -9.56 9.64
C ASP A 24 -16.17 -9.19 9.12
N ILE A 25 -15.51 -8.21 9.74
CA ILE A 25 -14.13 -7.81 9.41
C ILE A 25 -13.15 -8.96 9.63
N GLU A 26 -13.27 -9.70 10.74
CA GLU A 26 -12.42 -10.86 11.02
C GLU A 26 -12.60 -11.94 9.96
N GLN A 27 -13.83 -12.19 9.50
CA GLN A 27 -14.10 -13.13 8.41
C GLN A 27 -13.51 -12.66 7.08
N GLU A 28 -13.61 -11.36 6.77
CA GLU A 28 -13.04 -10.75 5.57
C GLU A 28 -11.51 -10.89 5.53
N LEU A 29 -10.83 -10.54 6.64
CA LEU A 29 -9.39 -10.69 6.79
C LEU A 29 -8.95 -12.16 6.75
N ALA A 30 -9.71 -13.07 7.36
CA ALA A 30 -9.41 -14.49 7.32
C ALA A 30 -9.46 -15.03 5.87
N ALA A 31 -10.52 -14.68 5.13
CA ALA A 31 -10.68 -15.09 3.74
C ALA A 31 -9.59 -14.52 2.82
N LEU A 32 -9.16 -13.28 3.05
CA LEU A 32 -8.02 -12.70 2.32
C LEU A 32 -6.70 -13.39 2.70
N GLY A 33 -6.50 -13.68 3.99
CA GLY A 33 -5.37 -14.45 4.48
C GLY A 33 -5.31 -15.87 3.89
N ASP A 34 -6.45 -16.51 3.66
CA ASP A 34 -6.50 -17.82 3.01
C ASP A 34 -6.02 -17.76 1.56
N VAL A 35 -6.25 -16.66 0.84
CA VAL A 35 -5.67 -16.48 -0.51
C VAL A 35 -4.15 -16.40 -0.45
N PHE A 36 -3.60 -15.57 0.45
CA PHE A 36 -2.14 -15.51 0.64
C PHE A 36 -1.53 -16.84 1.07
N ARG A 37 -2.22 -17.60 1.93
CA ARG A 37 -1.75 -18.91 2.36
C ARG A 37 -1.83 -19.95 1.25
N ASN A 38 -2.97 -20.07 0.58
CA ASN A 38 -3.24 -21.21 -0.29
C ASN A 38 -2.73 -20.98 -1.72
N ARG A 39 -2.85 -19.76 -2.24
CA ARG A 39 -2.41 -19.41 -3.60
C ARG A 39 -0.96 -18.97 -3.65
N PHE A 40 -0.55 -18.13 -2.69
CA PHE A 40 0.81 -17.60 -2.65
C PHE A 40 1.78 -18.40 -1.76
N ARG A 41 1.26 -19.36 -0.97
CA ARG A 41 2.06 -20.19 -0.05
C ARG A 41 2.79 -19.39 1.02
N TYR A 42 2.29 -18.20 1.36
CA TYR A 42 2.88 -17.35 2.39
C TYR A 42 2.51 -17.81 3.80
N ASP A 43 3.40 -17.55 4.76
CA ASP A 43 3.17 -17.80 6.18
C ASP A 43 2.23 -16.74 6.77
N VAL A 44 0.95 -17.09 6.90
CA VAL A 44 -0.09 -16.19 7.41
C VAL A 44 -0.35 -16.43 8.90
N LYS A 45 0.01 -15.45 9.72
CA LYS A 45 -0.23 -15.47 11.17
C LYS A 45 -1.70 -15.30 11.52
N LYS A 46 -2.07 -15.75 12.73
CA LYS A 46 -3.40 -15.51 13.30
C LYS A 46 -3.70 -14.01 13.37
N ILE A 47 -4.95 -13.66 13.06
CA ILE A 47 -5.47 -12.30 13.18
C ILE A 47 -5.21 -11.80 14.61
N TRP A 48 -4.64 -10.61 14.70
CA TRP A 48 -4.37 -9.96 15.97
C TRP A 48 -5.29 -8.77 16.14
N LYS A 49 -5.97 -8.79 17.27
CA LYS A 49 -6.95 -7.79 17.66
C LYS A 49 -6.22 -6.73 18.47
N ILE A 50 -6.34 -5.47 18.04
CA ILE A 50 -5.83 -4.32 18.79
C ILE A 50 -6.49 -4.36 20.17
N PRO A 51 -5.73 -4.47 21.27
CA PRO A 51 -6.30 -4.47 22.60
C PRO A 51 -7.02 -3.14 22.86
N ASP A 52 -8.17 -3.18 23.54
CA ASP A 52 -8.89 -1.97 23.95
C ASP A 52 -8.24 -1.34 25.21
N ASP A 53 -6.93 -1.10 25.14
CA ASP A 53 -6.11 -0.44 26.15
C ASP A 53 -5.08 0.50 25.49
N ASN A 54 -5.35 1.80 25.55
CA ASN A 54 -4.50 2.84 24.98
C ASN A 54 -3.05 2.83 25.54
N SER A 55 -2.85 2.33 26.76
CA SER A 55 -1.52 2.36 27.39
C SER A 55 -0.57 1.28 26.86
N THR A 56 -1.12 0.21 26.27
CA THR A 56 -0.34 -0.96 25.83
C THR A 56 -0.51 -1.32 24.36
N ALA A 57 -1.61 -0.94 23.70
CA ALA A 57 -1.92 -1.33 22.33
C ALA A 57 -0.78 -1.02 21.34
N GLN A 58 -0.25 0.20 21.38
CA GLN A 58 0.85 0.63 20.51
C GLN A 58 2.13 -0.18 20.74
N LYS A 59 2.53 -0.32 22.01
CA LYS A 59 3.74 -1.07 22.40
C LYS A 59 3.66 -2.54 21.96
N LEU A 60 2.48 -3.14 22.08
CA LEU A 60 2.24 -4.53 21.67
C LEU A 60 2.31 -4.69 20.16
N LEU A 61 1.77 -3.74 19.39
CA LEU A 61 1.88 -3.73 17.92
C LEU A 61 3.32 -3.56 17.46
N ASN A 62 4.02 -2.53 17.94
CA ASN A 62 5.42 -2.26 17.58
C ASN A 62 6.31 -3.48 17.93
N GLY A 63 6.13 -4.05 19.13
CA GLY A 63 6.84 -5.25 19.53
C GLY A 63 6.52 -6.48 18.67
N LYS A 64 5.32 -6.56 18.09
CA LYS A 64 4.94 -7.64 17.18
C LYS A 64 5.56 -7.48 15.80
N LEU A 65 5.55 -6.27 15.24
CA LEU A 65 6.22 -5.95 13.98
C LEU A 65 7.71 -6.26 14.08
N ARG A 66 8.36 -5.77 15.14
CA ARG A 66 9.78 -6.02 15.39
C ARG A 66 10.11 -7.51 15.49
N ARG A 67 9.32 -8.29 16.24
CA ARG A 67 9.55 -9.75 16.33
C ARG A 67 9.37 -10.50 15.01
N LEU A 68 8.54 -9.99 14.10
CA LEU A 68 8.38 -10.59 12.77
C LEU A 68 9.60 -10.27 11.90
N ASP A 69 10.04 -9.02 11.91
CA ASP A 69 11.23 -8.58 11.20
C ASP A 69 12.50 -9.25 11.75
N ASP A 70 12.72 -9.28 13.07
CA ASP A 70 13.86 -9.98 13.69
C ASP A 70 13.94 -11.47 13.31
N LYS A 71 12.78 -12.09 13.00
CA LYS A 71 12.70 -13.53 12.69
C LYS A 71 12.78 -13.85 11.20
N HIS A 72 12.27 -12.97 10.35
CA HIS A 72 12.04 -13.25 8.93
C HIS A 72 12.57 -12.17 7.99
N GLY A 73 12.92 -11.00 8.54
CA GLY A 73 13.49 -9.87 7.83
C GLY A 73 14.89 -10.19 7.36
N GLN A 74 15.07 -10.03 6.06
CA GLN A 74 16.32 -10.14 5.32
C GLN A 74 16.10 -9.60 3.91
N GLU A 75 17.18 -9.38 3.17
CA GLU A 75 17.09 -8.98 1.77
C GLU A 75 16.23 -9.97 0.96
N GLY A 76 15.30 -9.45 0.16
CA GLY A 76 14.38 -10.26 -0.65
C GLY A 76 13.21 -10.88 0.12
N SER A 77 13.07 -10.62 1.42
CA SER A 77 11.87 -10.98 2.19
C SER A 77 10.76 -9.95 2.03
N LEU A 78 9.51 -10.39 2.22
CA LEU A 78 8.31 -9.56 2.13
C LEU A 78 7.48 -9.70 3.42
N LEU A 79 7.20 -8.58 4.07
CA LEU A 79 6.24 -8.47 5.17
C LEU A 79 4.93 -7.89 4.65
N ILE A 80 3.83 -8.63 4.79
CA ILE A 80 2.49 -8.14 4.42
C ILE A 80 1.69 -7.84 5.68
N ILE A 81 1.17 -6.62 5.78
CA ILE A 81 0.32 -6.16 6.88
C ILE A 81 -1.08 -5.93 6.33
N LEU A 82 -2.04 -6.72 6.82
CA LEU A 82 -3.46 -6.54 6.49
C LEU A 82 -4.15 -5.89 7.70
N TYR A 83 -4.60 -4.66 7.53
CA TYR A 83 -5.45 -3.99 8.50
C TYR A 83 -6.88 -3.89 7.96
N GLY A 84 -7.84 -4.33 8.77
CA GLY A 84 -9.26 -4.12 8.55
C GLY A 84 -9.87 -3.62 9.85
N GLY A 85 -10.59 -2.50 9.80
CA GLY A 85 -11.08 -1.86 11.03
C GLY A 85 -11.54 -0.44 10.83
N HIS A 86 -11.39 0.36 11.88
CA HIS A 86 -11.77 1.78 11.85
C HIS A 86 -10.52 2.66 11.77
N GLY A 87 -10.58 3.67 10.90
CA GLY A 87 -9.58 4.73 10.80
C GLY A 87 -10.09 5.99 11.48
N VAL A 88 -9.21 6.66 12.22
CA VAL A 88 -9.47 7.97 12.83
C VAL A 88 -8.46 8.96 12.27
N ASP A 89 -8.95 9.94 11.52
CA ASP A 89 -8.14 11.07 11.03
C ASP A 89 -8.28 12.24 12.02
N THR A 90 -7.23 12.49 12.83
CA THR A 90 -7.30 13.49 13.91
C THR A 90 -7.33 14.92 13.38
N ARG A 91 -6.93 15.18 12.13
CA ARG A 91 -7.05 16.50 11.47
C ARG A 91 -8.49 16.98 11.36
N SER A 92 -9.43 16.05 11.25
CA SER A 92 -10.86 16.36 11.13
C SER A 92 -11.52 16.69 12.48
N VAL A 93 -10.82 16.47 13.60
CA VAL A 93 -11.35 16.62 14.95
C VAL A 93 -10.96 17.99 15.52
N LYS A 94 -11.94 18.89 15.64
CA LYS A 94 -11.75 20.22 16.26
C LYS A 94 -11.17 20.09 17.68
N GLY A 95 -10.07 20.79 17.95
CA GLY A 95 -9.45 20.88 19.28
C GLY A 95 -8.40 19.81 19.58
N ARG A 96 -7.95 19.04 18.58
CA ARG A 96 -6.73 18.25 18.68
C ARG A 96 -5.60 18.90 17.88
N ASP A 97 -4.43 19.00 18.50
CA ASP A 97 -3.21 19.57 17.90
C ASP A 97 -2.31 18.50 17.25
N ASP A 98 -2.70 17.22 17.27
CA ASP A 98 -1.95 16.15 16.63
C ASP A 98 -2.47 15.87 15.21
N ASP A 99 -1.62 16.10 14.20
CA ASP A 99 -1.86 15.68 12.82
C ASP A 99 -1.40 14.23 12.65
N ASP A 100 -2.32 13.28 12.83
CA ASP A 100 -2.04 11.86 12.68
C ASP A 100 -3.23 11.08 12.11
N TYR A 101 -2.93 9.89 11.61
CA TYR A 101 -3.93 8.89 11.27
C TYR A 101 -3.82 7.72 12.24
N ARG A 102 -4.94 7.20 12.72
CA ARG A 102 -4.94 6.15 13.74
C ARG A 102 -5.81 4.97 13.36
N TRP A 103 -5.34 3.78 13.71
CA TRP A 103 -6.13 2.55 13.65
C TRP A 103 -6.79 2.32 15.01
N ALA A 104 -8.09 2.11 15.01
CA ALA A 104 -8.87 1.98 16.24
C ALA A 104 -9.32 0.54 16.51
N ALA A 105 -9.30 0.16 17.78
CA ALA A 105 -9.72 -1.16 18.24
C ALA A 105 -11.24 -1.37 18.06
N SER A 106 -12.03 -0.30 18.06
CA SER A 106 -13.46 -0.35 17.75
C SER A 106 -13.98 1.00 17.24
N LYS A 107 -15.26 1.06 16.88
CA LYS A 107 -15.91 2.32 16.45
C LYS A 107 -16.13 3.31 17.59
N SER A 108 -15.91 2.91 18.84
CA SER A 108 -16.13 3.77 20.00
C SER A 108 -15.15 4.94 20.00
N GLY A 109 -15.64 6.16 20.25
CA GLY A 109 -14.79 7.35 20.39
C GLY A 109 -13.82 7.30 21.58
N HIS A 110 -13.98 6.32 22.47
CA HIS A 110 -13.08 6.05 23.61
C HIS A 110 -12.25 4.78 23.42
N SER A 111 -12.30 4.16 22.24
CA SER A 111 -11.55 2.93 21.99
C SER A 111 -10.05 3.20 21.94
N ALA A 112 -9.28 2.15 22.20
CA ALA A 112 -7.85 2.23 22.02
C ALA A 112 -7.48 2.49 20.56
N THR A 113 -6.50 3.36 20.35
CA THR A 113 -5.97 3.68 19.02
C THR A 113 -4.47 3.45 18.96
N VAL A 114 -3.99 3.04 17.79
CA VAL A 114 -2.56 3.01 17.48
C VAL A 114 -2.25 4.01 16.37
N HIS A 115 -1.14 4.70 16.53
CA HIS A 115 -0.65 5.78 15.70
C HIS A 115 0.01 5.23 14.43
N TRP A 116 -0.44 5.71 13.27
CA TRP A 116 0.16 5.34 12.00
C TRP A 116 1.60 5.83 11.91
N SER A 117 1.89 7.03 12.40
CA SER A 117 3.25 7.59 12.47
C SER A 117 4.26 6.63 13.14
N GLU A 118 3.87 5.96 14.22
CA GLU A 118 4.71 4.96 14.91
C GLU A 118 4.83 3.63 14.15
N ILE A 119 3.74 3.20 13.50
CA ILE A 119 3.75 2.01 12.63
C ILE A 119 4.70 2.27 11.46
N GLN A 120 4.57 3.40 10.81
CA GLN A 120 5.41 3.85 9.71
C GLN A 120 6.88 3.93 10.11
N ALA A 121 7.18 4.48 11.30
CA ALA A 121 8.54 4.50 11.83
C ALA A 121 9.11 3.08 12.00
N SER A 122 8.29 2.12 12.44
CA SER A 122 8.69 0.72 12.54
C SER A 122 8.96 0.11 11.16
N LEU A 123 8.11 0.39 10.16
CA LEU A 123 8.26 -0.15 8.80
C LEU A 123 9.48 0.39 8.07
N LYS A 124 9.83 1.66 8.28
CA LYS A 124 11.05 2.28 7.71
C LYS A 124 12.34 1.60 8.18
N LEU A 125 12.30 0.93 9.33
CA LEU A 125 13.42 0.23 9.94
C LEU A 125 13.47 -1.26 9.57
N CYS A 126 12.42 -1.81 8.95
CA CYS A 126 12.37 -3.22 8.58
C CYS A 126 13.47 -3.58 7.57
N GLU A 127 13.92 -4.83 7.61
CA GLU A 127 14.82 -5.41 6.61
C GLU A 127 14.08 -5.97 5.39
N ALA A 128 12.80 -6.29 5.57
CA ALA A 128 11.90 -6.73 4.51
C ALA A 128 11.34 -5.54 3.70
N ASP A 129 10.99 -5.81 2.44
CA ASP A 129 10.00 -4.99 1.75
C ASP A 129 8.64 -5.16 2.46
N CYS A 130 7.86 -4.10 2.57
CA CYS A 130 6.60 -4.07 3.28
C CYS A 130 5.44 -3.77 2.33
N LEU A 131 4.44 -4.64 2.26
CA LEU A 131 3.15 -4.34 1.65
C LEU A 131 2.12 -4.10 2.74
N VAL A 132 1.53 -2.91 2.79
CA VAL A 132 0.47 -2.57 3.75
C VAL A 132 -0.86 -2.46 3.01
N VAL A 133 -1.83 -3.27 3.40
CA VAL A 133 -3.20 -3.22 2.89
C VAL A 133 -4.10 -2.69 3.99
N VAL A 134 -4.81 -1.59 3.72
CA VAL A 134 -5.57 -0.83 4.72
C VAL A 134 -7.04 -0.73 4.29
N ASP A 135 -7.89 -1.59 4.85
CA ASP A 135 -9.33 -1.61 4.64
C ASP A 135 -10.08 -0.86 5.76
N CYS A 136 -10.05 0.47 5.68
CA CYS A 136 -10.78 1.36 6.59
C CYS A 136 -10.91 2.78 6.01
N CYS A 137 -11.72 3.62 6.65
CA CYS A 137 -11.97 4.99 6.17
C CYS A 137 -10.70 5.86 6.22
N TYR A 138 -10.59 6.79 5.26
CA TYR A 138 -9.49 7.76 5.15
C TYR A 138 -8.11 7.11 5.04
N SER A 139 -8.05 5.86 4.56
CA SER A 139 -6.84 5.05 4.52
C SER A 139 -5.72 5.66 3.68
N GLY A 140 -6.04 6.51 2.69
CA GLY A 140 -5.03 7.26 1.93
C GLY A 140 -4.17 8.17 2.81
N SER A 141 -4.60 8.50 4.04
CA SER A 141 -3.77 9.19 5.03
C SER A 141 -2.50 8.43 5.43
N THR A 142 -2.44 7.13 5.15
CA THR A 142 -1.25 6.30 5.44
C THR A 142 -0.13 6.51 4.42
N ILE A 143 -0.46 6.99 3.22
CA ILE A 143 0.50 7.29 2.14
C ILE A 143 1.22 8.58 2.50
N THR A 144 2.51 8.48 2.82
CA THR A 144 3.30 9.59 3.35
C THR A 144 4.72 9.54 2.78
N ARG A 145 5.23 10.70 2.33
CA ARG A 145 6.58 10.82 1.75
C ARG A 145 7.66 10.79 2.84
N GLY A 146 8.86 10.32 2.51
CA GLY A 146 10.03 10.33 3.40
C GLY A 146 11.05 9.26 3.03
N GLY A 147 12.23 9.24 3.63
CA GLY A 147 13.22 8.18 3.38
C GLY A 147 12.87 6.86 4.07
N ALA A 148 13.12 5.74 3.39
CA ALA A 148 13.06 4.38 3.94
C ALA A 148 14.22 3.57 3.35
N ARG A 149 14.69 2.54 4.08
CA ARG A 149 15.78 1.67 3.60
C ARG A 149 15.29 0.64 2.57
N THR A 150 14.06 0.15 2.75
CA THR A 150 13.38 -0.84 1.90
C THR A 150 12.11 -0.24 1.30
N ILE A 151 11.46 -0.99 0.40
CA ILE A 151 10.22 -0.53 -0.22
C ILE A 151 9.06 -0.77 0.75
N THR A 152 8.30 0.29 1.08
CA THR A 152 6.99 0.15 1.72
C THR A 152 5.92 0.63 0.77
N GLU A 153 5.13 -0.28 0.23
CA GLU A 153 4.02 -0.01 -0.69
C GLU A 153 2.68 -0.18 0.02
N ILE A 154 1.72 0.69 -0.29
CA ILE A 154 0.45 0.79 0.42
C ILE A 154 -0.70 0.68 -0.58
N LEU A 155 -1.63 -0.21 -0.26
CA LEU A 155 -2.95 -0.33 -0.87
C LEU A 155 -4.01 0.14 0.13
N ALA A 156 -4.71 1.22 -0.20
CA ALA A 156 -5.67 1.87 0.66
C ALA A 156 -7.09 1.75 0.08
N ALA A 157 -8.08 1.45 0.92
CA ALA A 157 -9.48 1.27 0.53
C ALA A 157 -10.18 2.53 0.03
N SER A 158 -9.70 3.69 0.47
CA SER A 158 -10.20 5.00 0.11
C SER A 158 -9.09 6.05 0.11
N THR A 159 -9.30 7.14 -0.61
CA THR A 159 -8.43 8.32 -0.58
C THR A 159 -8.41 8.96 0.81
N ARG A 160 -7.44 9.86 1.05
CA ARG A 160 -7.31 10.63 2.30
C ARG A 160 -8.59 11.39 2.70
N GLU A 161 -9.41 11.77 1.75
CA GLU A 161 -10.60 12.63 1.95
C GLU A 161 -11.93 11.86 1.93
N SER A 162 -11.91 10.56 1.63
CA SER A 162 -13.13 9.77 1.46
C SER A 162 -13.27 8.64 2.48
N PRO A 163 -14.49 8.35 2.96
CA PRO A 163 -14.75 7.15 3.74
C PRO A 163 -14.72 5.91 2.85
N SER A 164 -14.35 4.77 3.42
CA SER A 164 -14.52 3.46 2.78
C SER A 164 -15.85 2.82 3.21
N TYR A 165 -16.14 1.64 2.64
CA TYR A 165 -17.39 0.90 2.89
C TYR A 165 -17.08 -0.46 3.49
N SER A 166 -18.03 -1.00 4.27
CA SER A 166 -17.92 -2.33 4.89
C SER A 166 -18.95 -3.32 4.31
N GLY A 167 -18.90 -4.58 4.76
CA GLY A 167 -19.86 -5.59 4.37
C GLY A 167 -19.69 -5.99 2.90
N ALA A 168 -20.78 -6.08 2.13
CA ALA A 168 -20.72 -6.59 0.75
C ALA A 168 -19.78 -5.81 -0.18
N ARG A 169 -19.47 -4.55 0.16
CA ARG A 169 -18.63 -3.64 -0.62
C ARG A 169 -17.29 -3.33 0.06
N ALA A 170 -16.89 -4.14 1.03
CA ALA A 170 -15.58 -4.02 1.67
C ALA A 170 -14.45 -4.16 0.64
N TYR A 171 -13.42 -3.33 0.76
CA TYR A 171 -12.29 -3.32 -0.16
C TYR A 171 -11.57 -4.68 -0.19
N SER A 172 -11.39 -5.29 0.97
CA SER A 172 -10.81 -6.62 1.15
C SER A 172 -11.52 -7.72 0.37
N LYS A 173 -12.84 -7.63 0.16
CA LYS A 173 -13.59 -8.61 -0.64
C LYS A 173 -13.28 -8.51 -2.12
N LEU A 174 -13.19 -7.30 -2.66
CA LEU A 174 -12.78 -7.11 -4.04
C LEU A 174 -11.30 -7.48 -4.22
N LEU A 175 -10.42 -7.06 -3.31
CA LEU A 175 -9.01 -7.41 -3.35
C LEU A 175 -8.81 -8.93 -3.36
N LYS A 176 -9.54 -9.65 -2.50
CA LYS A 176 -9.55 -11.12 -2.49
C LYS A 176 -9.93 -11.69 -3.85
N LYS A 177 -10.99 -11.15 -4.48
CA LYS A 177 -11.46 -11.60 -5.80
C LYS A 177 -10.37 -11.40 -6.85
N ILE A 178 -9.79 -10.20 -6.91
CA ILE A 178 -8.72 -9.84 -7.85
C ILE A 178 -7.52 -10.77 -7.64
N LEU A 179 -6.99 -10.88 -6.42
CA LEU A 179 -5.87 -11.78 -6.11
C LEU A 179 -6.14 -13.26 -6.46
N THR A 180 -7.41 -13.69 -6.47
CA THR A 180 -7.80 -15.04 -6.85
C THR A 180 -7.84 -15.23 -8.36
N SER A 181 -8.19 -14.20 -9.13
CA SER A 181 -8.31 -14.26 -10.59
C SER A 181 -7.07 -13.77 -11.35
N THR A 182 -6.26 -12.89 -10.77
CA THR A 182 -5.08 -12.29 -11.40
C THR A 182 -4.03 -13.37 -11.72
N ASN A 183 -3.50 -13.32 -12.93
CA ASN A 183 -2.40 -14.19 -13.34
C ASN A 183 -1.12 -13.85 -12.57
N LEU A 184 -0.38 -14.87 -12.15
CA LEU A 184 0.86 -14.70 -11.38
C LEU A 184 2.09 -14.96 -12.25
N PRO A 185 3.23 -14.26 -12.00
CA PRO A 185 3.41 -13.20 -11.00
C PRO A 185 2.75 -11.88 -11.41
N CYS A 186 2.29 -11.11 -10.43
CA CYS A 186 1.74 -9.75 -10.64
C CYS A 186 2.42 -8.74 -9.71
N SER A 187 2.38 -7.46 -10.07
CA SER A 187 2.80 -6.38 -9.18
C SER A 187 1.63 -5.84 -8.36
N VAL A 188 1.94 -5.21 -7.23
CA VAL A 188 0.95 -4.51 -6.40
C VAL A 188 0.30 -3.37 -7.19
N LYS A 189 1.04 -2.72 -8.08
CA LYS A 189 0.49 -1.73 -9.03
C LYS A 189 -0.55 -2.35 -9.97
N ASP A 190 -0.28 -3.51 -10.56
CA ASP A 190 -1.25 -4.21 -11.43
C ASP A 190 -2.56 -4.50 -10.65
N ILE A 191 -2.43 -4.95 -9.41
CA ILE A 191 -3.57 -5.19 -8.53
C ILE A 191 -4.34 -3.89 -8.27
N HIS A 192 -3.65 -2.77 -8.01
CA HIS A 192 -4.30 -1.47 -7.83
C HIS A 192 -5.04 -1.01 -9.09
N GLU A 193 -4.44 -1.16 -10.26
CA GLU A 193 -5.07 -0.81 -11.54
C GLU A 193 -6.35 -1.63 -11.79
N GLU A 194 -6.33 -2.93 -11.49
CA GLU A 194 -7.53 -3.77 -11.54
C GLU A 194 -8.60 -3.32 -10.51
N MET A 195 -8.19 -2.96 -9.28
CA MET A 195 -9.11 -2.43 -8.24
C MET A 195 -9.76 -1.11 -8.69
N LEU A 196 -8.98 -0.23 -9.32
CA LEU A 196 -9.44 1.06 -9.83
C LEU A 196 -10.37 0.90 -11.06
N ALA A 197 -10.06 -0.03 -11.95
CA ALA A 197 -10.94 -0.37 -13.06
C ALA A 197 -12.30 -0.88 -12.55
N ALA A 198 -12.29 -1.74 -11.54
CA ALA A 198 -13.50 -2.25 -10.91
C ALA A 198 -14.31 -1.18 -10.16
N SER A 199 -13.68 -0.11 -9.65
CA SER A 199 -14.38 1.01 -9.00
C SER A 199 -15.01 1.99 -10.00
N ARG A 200 -14.52 2.06 -11.24
CA ARG A 200 -15.05 2.92 -12.30
C ARG A 200 -16.30 2.34 -12.99
N LEU A 201 -16.63 1.07 -12.73
CA LEU A 201 -17.83 0.43 -13.26
C LEU A 201 -19.08 1.11 -12.68
N ASN A 202 -20.03 1.44 -13.56
CA ASN A 202 -21.17 2.33 -13.28
C ASN A 202 -21.96 1.91 -12.02
N PRO A 203 -22.02 2.73 -10.96
CA PRO A 203 -22.65 2.38 -9.68
C PRO A 203 -24.19 2.21 -9.75
N ALA A 204 -24.80 2.53 -10.88
CA ALA A 204 -26.20 2.19 -11.18
C ALA A 204 -26.43 0.67 -11.22
N VAL A 205 -25.38 -0.13 -11.44
CA VAL A 205 -25.45 -1.58 -11.33
C VAL A 205 -25.36 -1.95 -9.85
N GLN A 206 -26.34 -2.70 -9.33
CA GLN A 206 -26.34 -3.27 -7.96
C GLN A 206 -25.24 -4.34 -7.76
N ASN A 207 -24.11 -4.25 -8.47
CA ASN A 207 -23.04 -5.22 -8.38
C ASN A 207 -22.29 -5.01 -7.05
N PRO A 208 -22.30 -5.98 -6.12
CA PRO A 208 -21.56 -5.87 -4.86
C PRO A 208 -20.04 -5.82 -5.07
N ASN A 209 -19.54 -6.12 -6.27
CA ASN A 209 -18.12 -6.09 -6.61
C ASN A 209 -17.61 -4.73 -7.11
N VAL A 210 -18.42 -3.67 -7.03
CA VAL A 210 -17.99 -2.31 -7.39
C VAL A 210 -17.68 -1.56 -6.10
N LEU A 211 -16.46 -1.02 -6.01
CA LEU A 211 -16.12 -0.12 -4.92
C LEU A 211 -16.85 1.21 -5.11
N LEU A 212 -17.45 1.69 -4.02
CA LEU A 212 -18.05 3.03 -4.00
C LEU A 212 -17.04 4.12 -3.62
N ALA A 213 -15.93 3.74 -2.99
CA ALA A 213 -14.81 4.63 -2.71
C ALA A 213 -13.72 4.39 -3.75
N THR A 214 -13.02 5.46 -4.14
CA THR A 214 -11.84 5.35 -5.00
C THR A 214 -10.70 4.75 -4.17
N PRO A 215 -10.19 3.56 -4.54
CA PRO A 215 -9.02 3.00 -3.87
C PRO A 215 -7.80 3.88 -4.15
N ASP A 216 -6.86 3.89 -3.21
CA ASP A 216 -5.66 4.71 -3.28
C ASP A 216 -4.42 3.82 -3.20
N HIS A 217 -3.31 4.27 -3.77
CA HIS A 217 -2.06 3.53 -3.87
C HIS A 217 -0.87 4.47 -3.79
N GLY A 218 0.13 4.06 -3.05
CA GLY A 218 1.35 4.84 -2.93
C GLY A 218 2.41 4.15 -2.10
N TRP A 219 3.40 4.92 -1.68
CA TRP A 219 4.56 4.41 -0.97
C TRP A 219 4.87 5.24 0.25
N VAL A 220 5.55 4.59 1.20
CA VAL A 220 6.33 5.26 2.24
C VAL A 220 7.80 5.14 1.85
N GLY A 221 8.41 6.23 1.40
CA GLY A 221 9.75 6.14 0.84
C GLY A 221 10.03 7.18 -0.26
N ASN A 222 11.31 7.33 -0.59
CA ASN A 222 11.71 7.74 -1.93
C ASN A 222 11.53 6.51 -2.81
N SER A 223 10.37 6.37 -3.45
CA SER A 223 10.09 5.23 -4.32
C SER A 223 10.86 5.36 -5.64
N LEU A 224 11.56 4.30 -6.05
CA LEU A 224 12.31 4.19 -7.31
C LEU A 224 11.45 3.65 -8.48
N ASP A 225 10.13 3.87 -8.46
CA ASP A 225 9.16 3.31 -9.43
C ASP A 225 9.16 1.76 -9.48
N ARG A 226 9.58 1.10 -8.39
CA ARG A 226 9.61 -0.35 -8.24
C ARG A 226 8.41 -0.80 -7.39
N SER A 227 7.39 -1.36 -8.04
CA SER A 227 6.28 -2.02 -7.34
C SER A 227 6.66 -3.44 -6.89
N ILE A 228 6.26 -3.80 -5.68
CA ILE A 228 6.43 -5.13 -5.09
C ILE A 228 5.74 -6.16 -6.01
N ARG A 229 6.45 -7.26 -6.29
CA ARG A 229 5.93 -8.38 -7.10
C ARG A 229 5.51 -9.53 -6.21
N LEU A 230 4.27 -9.95 -6.35
CA LEU A 230 3.73 -11.11 -5.68
C LEU A 230 3.85 -12.34 -6.58
N LYS A 231 4.40 -13.41 -6.02
CA LYS A 231 4.47 -14.72 -6.67
C LYS A 231 4.32 -15.81 -5.60
N PRO A 232 3.81 -16.99 -5.95
CA PRO A 232 3.80 -18.11 -5.02
C PRO A 232 5.24 -18.43 -4.59
N LEU A 233 5.45 -18.66 -3.29
CA LEU A 233 6.70 -19.29 -2.82
C LEU A 233 6.84 -20.67 -3.47
N PRO A 234 8.05 -21.24 -3.65
CA PRO A 234 8.23 -22.59 -4.20
C PRO A 234 7.43 -23.65 -3.42
N ASP A 235 7.12 -24.78 -4.05
CA ASP A 235 6.54 -25.89 -3.29
C ASP A 235 7.66 -26.48 -2.43
N PRO A 236 7.46 -26.66 -1.10
CA PRO A 236 8.44 -27.38 -0.29
C PRO A 236 8.71 -28.80 -0.83
N ASP A 237 7.74 -29.43 -1.50
CA ASP A 237 7.88 -30.78 -2.06
C ASP A 237 8.42 -30.80 -3.49
N SER A 238 8.43 -29.65 -4.19
CA SER A 238 9.12 -29.48 -5.46
C SER A 238 10.46 -28.80 -5.23
N ALA A 239 11.41 -29.57 -4.67
CA ALA A 239 12.81 -29.20 -4.70
C ALA A 239 13.18 -28.84 -6.16
N PRO A 240 13.65 -27.62 -6.45
CA PRO A 240 14.18 -27.33 -7.77
C PRO A 240 15.51 -28.07 -7.91
N GLU A 241 15.62 -28.91 -8.95
CA GLU A 241 16.91 -29.10 -9.60
C GLU A 241 17.47 -27.70 -9.87
N ALA A 242 18.70 -27.46 -9.45
CA ALA A 242 19.39 -26.20 -9.65
C ALA A 242 19.63 -25.99 -11.16
N THR A 243 18.61 -25.56 -11.88
CA THR A 243 18.78 -25.03 -13.23
C THR A 243 19.34 -23.64 -13.06
N ILE A 244 20.67 -23.55 -13.13
CA ILE A 244 21.36 -22.32 -13.46
C ILE A 244 20.87 -21.94 -14.86
N THR A 245 19.77 -21.19 -14.95
CA THR A 245 19.40 -20.49 -16.17
C THR A 245 20.29 -19.26 -16.25
N THR A 246 21.39 -19.41 -16.97
CA THR A 246 22.07 -18.31 -17.64
C THR A 246 21.11 -17.63 -18.62
N ASP A 247 21.13 -16.30 -18.59
CA ASP A 247 20.62 -15.33 -19.56
C ASP A 247 19.12 -15.08 -19.72
N ASN A 248 18.72 -13.88 -19.27
CA ASN A 248 18.26 -12.85 -20.20
C ASN A 248 18.64 -11.47 -19.63
N PRO A 249 19.54 -10.67 -20.24
CA PRO A 249 19.80 -9.33 -19.76
C PRO A 249 18.56 -8.48 -20.02
N GLN A 250 17.70 -8.37 -19.01
CA GLN A 250 16.60 -7.43 -18.97
C GLN A 250 17.22 -6.05 -19.23
N LYS A 251 16.90 -5.41 -20.37
CA LYS A 251 17.40 -4.07 -20.71
C LYS A 251 17.09 -3.14 -19.54
N ALA A 252 18.11 -2.84 -18.74
CA ALA A 252 17.98 -1.98 -17.57
C ALA A 252 17.61 -0.59 -18.07
N ARG A 253 16.42 -0.11 -17.69
CA ARG A 253 15.99 1.26 -17.93
C ARG A 253 16.19 2.02 -16.63
N MET A 254 16.93 3.13 -16.70
CA MET A 254 17.17 4.02 -15.58
C MET A 254 16.46 5.34 -15.88
N PHE A 255 15.69 5.84 -14.92
CA PHE A 255 15.07 7.16 -14.98
C PHE A 255 15.83 8.09 -14.03
N ILE A 256 16.18 9.28 -14.52
CA ILE A 256 16.85 10.32 -13.75
C ILE A 256 15.97 11.55 -13.85
N GLU A 257 15.43 11.99 -12.72
CA GLU A 257 14.72 13.26 -12.59
C GLU A 257 15.71 14.31 -12.10
N ILE A 258 15.84 15.41 -12.84
CA ILE A 258 16.75 16.52 -12.54
C ILE A 258 15.92 17.78 -12.45
N GLU A 259 15.80 18.32 -11.25
CA GLU A 259 15.16 19.62 -11.02
C GLU A 259 16.24 20.71 -11.08
N LEU A 260 16.03 21.71 -11.93
CA LEU A 260 16.97 22.80 -12.17
C LEU A 260 16.25 24.12 -11.97
N GLU A 261 16.77 24.95 -11.07
CA GLU A 261 16.33 26.33 -10.92
C GLU A 261 17.05 27.18 -11.97
N LEU A 262 16.30 27.70 -12.94
CA LEU A 262 16.83 28.53 -14.02
C LEU A 262 16.61 30.01 -13.67
N ASP A 263 17.55 30.86 -14.07
CA ASP A 263 17.42 32.31 -13.93
C ASP A 263 16.36 32.82 -14.91
N ASP A 264 15.27 33.40 -14.38
CA ASP A 264 14.12 33.94 -15.12
C ASP A 264 14.48 35.07 -16.09
N SER A 265 15.72 35.59 -16.04
CA SER A 265 16.21 36.60 -16.97
C SER A 265 16.63 36.07 -18.35
N GLN A 266 16.60 34.74 -18.57
CA GLN A 266 16.98 34.11 -19.84
C GLN A 266 15.87 33.22 -20.43
N ASP A 267 15.85 33.08 -21.75
CA ASP A 267 14.87 32.28 -22.50
C ASP A 267 15.00 30.77 -22.16
N THR A 268 13.99 30.23 -21.48
CA THR A 268 13.94 28.86 -20.95
C THR A 268 13.74 27.79 -22.02
N SER A 269 13.34 28.16 -23.25
CA SER A 269 13.16 27.22 -24.36
C SER A 269 14.49 26.71 -24.94
N ILE A 270 15.57 27.49 -24.77
CA ILE A 270 16.92 27.20 -25.25
C ILE A 270 17.64 26.17 -24.35
N ALA A 271 17.11 25.90 -23.15
CA ALA A 271 17.75 25.04 -22.16
C ALA A 271 17.83 23.57 -22.62
N THR A 272 16.74 22.97 -23.10
CA THR A 272 16.65 21.50 -23.30
C THR A 272 17.68 20.95 -24.29
N GLU A 273 17.89 21.63 -25.44
CA GLU A 273 18.89 21.20 -26.43
C GLU A 273 20.32 21.39 -25.94
N GLN A 274 20.59 22.46 -25.19
CA GLN A 274 21.90 22.70 -24.60
C GLN A 274 22.23 21.67 -23.51
N TRP A 275 21.26 21.32 -22.67
CA TRP A 275 21.38 20.26 -21.67
C TRP A 275 21.61 18.89 -22.33
N GLN A 276 20.88 18.58 -23.40
CA GLN A 276 21.08 17.35 -24.15
C GLN A 276 22.50 17.26 -24.74
N ARG A 277 23.01 18.35 -25.33
CA ARG A 277 24.40 18.40 -25.82
C ARG A 277 25.41 18.23 -24.70
N TRP A 278 25.26 18.95 -23.59
CA TRP A 278 26.16 18.86 -22.44
C TRP A 278 26.26 17.44 -21.88
N PHE A 279 25.14 16.72 -21.78
CA PHE A 279 25.13 15.32 -21.32
C PHE A 279 25.76 14.35 -22.33
N THR A 280 25.61 14.61 -23.62
CA THR A 280 26.14 13.74 -24.68
C THR A 280 27.65 13.95 -24.86
N ASP A 281 28.13 15.20 -24.78
CA ASP A 281 29.54 15.57 -24.93
C ASP A 281 30.44 15.03 -23.82
N ARG A 282 29.87 14.75 -22.63
CA ARG A 282 30.60 14.15 -21.51
C ARG A 282 30.68 12.62 -21.54
N LEU A 283 30.24 11.99 -22.63
CA LEU A 283 30.18 10.54 -22.85
C LEU A 283 29.46 9.79 -21.71
N PRO A 284 28.20 9.35 -21.89
CA PRO A 284 27.59 8.49 -20.90
C PRO A 284 28.42 7.20 -20.73
N PRO A 285 28.33 6.51 -19.58
CA PRO A 285 29.01 5.23 -19.38
C PRO A 285 28.77 4.31 -20.58
N ALA A 286 29.78 3.55 -21.02
CA ALA A 286 29.71 2.72 -22.23
C ALA A 286 28.54 1.72 -22.28
N SER A 287 27.90 1.48 -21.13
CA SER A 287 26.68 0.67 -20.99
C SER A 287 25.38 1.38 -21.41
N VAL A 288 25.40 2.70 -21.67
CA VAL A 288 24.22 3.48 -22.07
C VAL A 288 24.12 3.51 -23.59
N LEU A 289 23.12 2.81 -24.12
CA LEU A 289 22.93 2.64 -25.57
C LEU A 289 22.06 3.75 -26.20
N HIS A 290 21.25 4.44 -25.40
CA HIS A 290 20.31 5.47 -25.89
C HIS A 290 20.01 6.50 -24.79
N LEU A 291 19.95 7.78 -25.15
CA LEU A 291 19.63 8.89 -24.24
C LEU A 291 18.54 9.76 -24.87
N GLN A 292 17.45 10.00 -24.15
CA GLN A 292 16.33 10.85 -24.59
C GLN A 292 15.93 11.81 -23.46
N PHE A 293 15.70 13.07 -23.83
CA PHE A 293 15.23 14.11 -22.92
C PHE A 293 13.75 14.40 -23.19
N HIS A 294 12.99 14.56 -22.12
CA HIS A 294 11.59 14.93 -22.17
C HIS A 294 11.35 16.07 -21.18
N THR A 295 10.69 17.12 -21.63
CA THR A 295 10.13 18.12 -20.72
C THR A 295 8.88 17.56 -20.06
N VAL A 296 8.45 18.17 -18.96
CA VAL A 296 7.18 17.85 -18.31
C VAL A 296 6.02 17.93 -19.31
N ALA A 297 6.03 18.91 -20.21
CA ALA A 297 5.03 19.06 -21.26
C ALA A 297 5.09 17.91 -22.30
N ASP A 298 6.28 17.43 -22.69
CA ASP A 298 6.43 16.29 -23.60
C ASP A 298 5.88 15.01 -22.99
N ILE A 299 6.08 14.81 -21.68
CA ILE A 299 5.54 13.67 -20.93
C ILE A 299 4.01 13.73 -20.94
N TYR A 300 3.43 14.89 -20.59
CA TYR A 300 1.97 15.07 -20.62
C TYR A 300 1.37 14.87 -22.02
N SER A 301 2.06 15.34 -23.08
CA SER A 301 1.59 15.17 -24.45
C SER A 301 1.62 13.70 -24.92
N LYS A 302 2.64 12.94 -24.52
CA LYS A 302 2.72 11.50 -24.80
C LYS A 302 1.63 10.71 -24.08
N MET A 303 1.40 11.00 -22.79
CA MET A 303 0.36 10.33 -22.00
C MET A 303 -1.04 10.53 -22.58
N MET A 304 -1.33 11.72 -23.13
CA MET A 304 -2.64 12.02 -23.72
C MET A 304 -2.87 11.35 -25.09
N LYS A 305 -1.79 11.04 -25.83
CA LYS A 305 -1.90 10.36 -27.14
C LYS A 305 -2.14 8.86 -26.98
N GLU A 306 -1.58 8.24 -25.95
CA GLU A 306 -1.78 6.81 -25.66
C GLU A 306 -3.21 6.49 -25.18
N THR A 307 -3.96 7.47 -24.67
CA THR A 307 -5.38 7.32 -24.25
C THR A 307 -6.41 7.51 -25.37
N CYS A 308 -6.01 7.88 -26.58
CA CYS A 308 -6.94 8.20 -27.69
C CYS A 308 -6.95 7.16 -28.82
N GLU A 309 -6.15 6.09 -28.74
CA GLU A 309 -6.07 5.05 -29.78
C GLU A 309 -6.64 3.68 -29.39
N ASP A 310 -7.45 3.58 -28.32
CA ASP A 310 -8.25 2.38 -28.01
C ASP A 310 -9.77 2.65 -28.05
#